data_AF-F8TCV6-F1
#
_entry.id   AF-F8TCV6-F1
#
_cell.length_a   1.000
_cell.length_b   1.000
_cell.length_c   1.000
_cell.angle_alpha   90.00
_cell.angle_beta   90.00
_cell.angle_gamma   90.00
#
_symmetry.space_group_name_H-M   'P 1'
#
loop_
_entity.id
_entity.type
_entity.pdbx_description
1 polymer ?
#
loop_
_entity_poly.entity_id
_entity_poly.type
_entity_poly.pdbx_seq_one_letter_code
_entity_poly.pdbx_strand_id
1 'polypeptide(L)'
;NALKLIKLCQTYRVHILSVHDGYFDMDQAFDRFKLNIFISLAELESDNIGEQVRNGLQEKAKQGRLITTHAPFGYDYHNGTFIINQNESPTVKAVFNYYIKGHGYKKIAQLLEKDDTFINRQPYQVRNIIMNPNYCGRVINQYGQFDNMFPSIVSANVYEQAQRLRLQKQTKRTPSDNQLKQKIKCPYCNATLTNMTVRKKNHILRYYVCPQN
;
A
#
# COMPACT_ATOMS: atom_id res chain seq x y z
N ASN A 1 24.61 12.77 -3.58
CA ASN A 1 25.45 13.98 -3.40
C ASN A 1 26.76 13.78 -4.15
N ALA A 2 26.87 14.40 -5.33
CA ALA A 2 27.97 14.26 -6.29
C ALA A 2 29.38 14.50 -5.69
N LEU A 3 29.50 15.45 -4.76
CA LEU A 3 30.78 15.78 -4.12
C LEU A 3 31.33 14.63 -3.28
N LYS A 4 30.46 13.81 -2.70
CA LYS A 4 30.88 12.60 -1.96
C LYS A 4 31.45 11.56 -2.91
N LEU A 5 30.83 11.36 -4.07
CA LEU A 5 31.29 10.42 -5.09
C LEU A 5 32.67 10.84 -5.62
N ILE A 6 32.83 12.12 -5.98
CA ILE A 6 34.11 12.64 -6.49
C ILE A 6 35.23 12.47 -5.44
N LYS A 7 34.98 12.83 -4.18
CA LYS A 7 35.96 12.64 -3.09
C LYS A 7 36.33 11.17 -2.87
N LEU A 8 35.35 10.27 -3.00
CA LEU A 8 35.58 8.84 -2.89
C LEU A 8 36.52 8.36 -4.00
N CYS A 9 36.23 8.73 -5.25
CA CYS A 9 37.08 8.37 -6.38
C CYS A 9 38.50 8.94 -6.27
N GLN A 10 38.66 10.17 -5.76
CA GLN A 10 39.99 10.74 -5.48
C GLN A 10 40.75 9.94 -4.41
N THR A 11 40.08 9.60 -3.30
CA THR A 11 40.70 8.88 -2.17
C THR A 11 41.26 7.52 -2.62
N TYR A 12 40.54 6.84 -3.52
CA TYR A 12 40.90 5.52 -4.01
C TYR A 12 41.58 5.53 -5.40
N ARG A 13 41.91 6.71 -5.95
CA ARG A 13 42.53 6.87 -7.28
C ARG A 13 41.77 6.14 -8.39
N VAL A 14 40.45 6.32 -8.42
CA VAL A 14 39.55 5.74 -9.42
C VAL A 14 39.32 6.75 -10.54
N HIS A 15 39.56 6.32 -11.77
CA HIS A 15 39.18 7.05 -12.97
C HIS A 15 37.81 6.59 -13.46
N ILE A 16 37.03 7.51 -14.02
CA ILE A 16 35.70 7.21 -14.55
C ILE A 16 35.76 7.22 -16.07
N LEU A 17 35.32 6.13 -16.70
CA LEU A 17 35.16 6.03 -18.14
C LEU A 17 33.67 5.91 -18.48
N SER A 18 33.08 6.99 -18.99
CA SER A 18 31.73 6.99 -19.53
C SER A 18 31.76 6.59 -21.00
N VAL A 19 30.82 5.74 -21.42
CA VAL A 19 30.66 5.32 -22.82
C VAL A 19 30.32 6.52 -23.71
N HIS A 20 29.55 7.48 -23.19
CA HIS A 20 29.07 8.63 -23.96
C HIS A 20 29.88 9.91 -23.68
N ASP A 21 30.38 10.07 -22.46
CA ASP A 21 30.93 11.35 -22.00
C ASP A 21 32.46 11.38 -21.93
N GLY A 22 33.08 10.22 -22.22
CA GLY A 22 34.52 10.02 -22.26
C GLY A 22 35.15 9.71 -20.91
N TYR A 23 36.45 9.94 -20.84
CA TYR A 23 37.29 9.70 -19.67
C TYR A 23 37.31 10.91 -18.74
N PHE A 24 37.31 10.66 -17.43
CA PHE A 24 37.41 11.67 -16.39
C PHE A 24 38.50 11.30 -15.38
N ASP A 25 39.48 12.18 -15.24
CA ASP A 25 40.50 12.12 -14.21
C ASP A 25 40.08 12.94 -12.99
N MET A 26 39.87 12.27 -11.85
CA MET A 26 39.42 12.93 -10.63
C MET A 26 40.49 13.81 -9.99
N ASP A 27 41.74 13.72 -10.41
CA ASP A 27 42.81 14.62 -9.97
C ASP A 27 42.80 15.95 -10.72
N GLN A 28 42.19 16.00 -11.92
CA GLN A 28 42.03 17.21 -12.70
C GLN A 28 40.82 18.05 -12.24
N ALA A 29 41.04 19.34 -12.01
CA ALA A 29 39.98 20.24 -11.55
C ALA A 29 38.83 20.41 -12.56
N PHE A 30 39.16 20.46 -13.84
CA PHE A 30 38.17 20.61 -14.91
C PHE A 30 37.30 19.36 -15.05
N ASP A 31 37.87 18.16 -14.98
CA ASP A 31 37.12 16.91 -15.10
C ASP A 31 36.15 16.71 -13.92
N ARG A 32 36.57 17.08 -12.71
CA ARG A 32 35.67 17.13 -11.54
C ARG A 32 34.52 18.11 -11.74
N PHE A 33 34.81 19.30 -12.28
CA PHE A 33 33.80 20.31 -12.56
C PHE A 33 32.81 19.81 -13.62
N LYS A 34 33.30 19.30 -14.75
CA LYS A 34 32.50 18.73 -15.84
C LYS A 34 31.60 17.61 -15.33
N LEU A 35 32.14 16.66 -14.57
CA LEU A 35 31.36 15.57 -13.98
C LEU A 35 30.29 16.09 -13.01
N ASN A 36 30.60 17.10 -12.20
CA ASN A 36 29.63 17.69 -11.28
C ASN A 36 28.47 18.35 -12.02
N ILE A 37 28.75 19.05 -13.12
CA ILE A 37 27.72 19.63 -14.00
C ILE A 37 26.85 18.52 -14.60
N PHE A 38 27.44 17.44 -15.13
CA PHE A 38 26.66 16.34 -15.70
C PHE A 38 25.78 15.64 -14.69
N ILE A 39 26.27 15.40 -13.47
CA ILE A 39 25.44 14.82 -12.42
C ILE A 39 24.28 15.76 -12.06
N SER A 40 24.55 17.07 -11.98
CA SER A 40 23.51 18.07 -11.68
C SER A 40 22.46 18.16 -12.80
N LEU A 41 22.88 18.09 -14.06
CA LEU A 41 21.99 18.04 -15.21
C LEU A 41 21.14 16.77 -15.23
N ALA A 42 21.74 15.61 -14.94
CA ALA A 42 21.02 14.34 -14.85
C ALA A 42 19.98 14.32 -13.71
N GLU A 43 20.31 14.94 -12.57
CA GLU A 43 19.36 15.13 -11.45
C GLU A 43 18.20 16.03 -11.86
N LEU A 44 18.50 17.17 -12.51
CA LEU A 44 17.48 18.09 -13.04
C LEU A 44 16.58 17.43 -14.09
N GLU A 45 17.13 16.66 -15.02
CA GLU A 45 16.32 15.93 -16.00
C GLU A 45 15.45 14.85 -15.34
N SER A 46 15.99 14.13 -14.36
CA SER A 46 15.22 13.12 -13.61
C SER A 46 14.04 13.75 -12.88
N ASP A 47 14.24 14.92 -12.27
CA ASP A 47 13.19 15.68 -11.60
C ASP A 47 12.14 16.20 -12.61
N ASN A 48 12.58 16.73 -13.75
CA ASN A 48 11.71 17.18 -14.83
C ASN A 48 10.85 16.02 -15.39
N ILE A 49 11.44 14.85 -15.63
CA ILE A 49 10.69 13.65 -16.06
C ILE A 49 9.68 13.26 -14.97
N GLY A 50 10.09 13.28 -13.70
CA GLY A 50 9.19 13.03 -12.58
C GLY A 50 8.02 14.00 -12.51
N GLU A 51 8.23 15.28 -12.81
CA GLU A 51 7.17 16.28 -12.92
C GLU A 51 6.25 16.02 -14.12
N GLN A 52 6.81 15.77 -15.31
CA GLN A 52 6.03 15.47 -16.51
C GLN A 52 5.15 14.21 -16.34
N VAL A 53 5.69 13.16 -15.71
CA VAL A 53 4.91 11.95 -15.38
C VAL A 53 3.77 12.29 -14.42
N ARG A 54 4.03 13.08 -13.36
CA ARG A 54 2.98 13.50 -12.42
C ARG A 54 1.88 14.31 -13.12
N ASN A 55 2.26 15.25 -13.97
CA ASN A 55 1.32 16.07 -14.75
C ASN A 55 0.50 15.20 -15.71
N GLY A 56 1.14 14.26 -16.41
CA GLY A 56 0.44 13.32 -17.29
C GLY A 56 -0.55 12.41 -16.55
N LEU A 57 -0.20 11.95 -15.34
CA LEU A 57 -1.10 11.16 -14.49
C LEU A 57 -2.26 12.01 -13.96
N GLN A 58 -2.02 13.27 -13.60
CA GLN A 58 -3.06 14.21 -13.19
C GLN A 58 -4.06 14.50 -14.31
N GLU A 59 -3.58 14.71 -15.54
CA GLU A 59 -4.47 14.91 -16.70
C GLU A 59 -5.27 13.64 -17.03
N LYS A 60 -4.65 12.45 -16.95
CA LYS A 60 -5.38 11.18 -17.06
C LYS A 60 -6.46 11.05 -15.99
N ALA A 61 -6.17 11.47 -14.75
CA ALA A 61 -7.14 11.47 -13.66
C ALA A 61 -8.33 12.38 -13.95
N LYS A 62 -8.08 13.61 -14.40
CA LYS A 62 -9.11 14.57 -14.80
C LYS A 62 -10.00 14.05 -15.93
N GLN A 63 -9.42 13.30 -16.87
CA GLN A 63 -10.14 12.66 -17.95
C GLN A 63 -10.92 11.40 -17.53
N GLY A 64 -10.85 11.00 -16.26
CA GLY A 64 -11.51 9.79 -15.78
C GLY A 64 -10.91 8.50 -16.36
N ARG A 65 -9.65 8.52 -16.80
CA ARG A 65 -8.96 7.36 -17.38
C ARG A 65 -8.24 6.54 -16.32
N LEU A 66 -7.99 5.27 -16.64
CA LEU A 66 -7.22 4.38 -15.77
C LEU A 66 -5.79 4.93 -15.57
N ILE A 67 -5.45 5.20 -14.30
CA ILE A 67 -4.12 5.65 -13.86
C ILE A 67 -3.28 4.45 -13.39
N THR A 68 -3.93 3.39 -12.91
CA THR A 68 -3.28 2.17 -12.39
C THR A 68 -3.05 1.13 -13.48
N THR A 69 -2.26 0.10 -13.20
CA THR A 69 -1.99 -0.98 -14.18
C THR A 69 -3.24 -1.82 -14.49
N HIS A 70 -4.12 -2.01 -13.51
CA HIS A 70 -5.30 -2.85 -13.63
C HIS A 70 -6.54 -2.16 -13.09
N ALA A 71 -7.70 -2.51 -13.66
CA ALA A 71 -9.00 -2.11 -13.15
C ALA A 71 -9.27 -2.74 -11.77
N PRO A 72 -10.01 -2.07 -10.88
CA PRO A 72 -10.48 -2.68 -9.65
C PRO A 72 -11.39 -3.88 -9.95
N PHE A 73 -11.31 -4.93 -9.13
CA PHE A 73 -12.18 -6.10 -9.22
C PHE A 73 -13.66 -5.70 -9.30
N GLY A 74 -14.46 -6.33 -10.18
CA GLY A 74 -15.83 -5.91 -10.47
C GLY A 74 -15.94 -5.00 -11.70
N TYR A 75 -14.82 -4.58 -12.27
CA TYR A 75 -14.77 -3.71 -13.45
C TYR A 75 -13.79 -4.22 -14.50
N ASP A 76 -14.19 -4.08 -15.76
CA ASP A 76 -13.29 -4.19 -16.91
C ASP A 76 -12.96 -2.77 -17.42
N TYR A 77 -11.79 -2.63 -18.05
CA TYR A 77 -11.37 -1.36 -18.66
C TYR A 77 -11.26 -1.53 -20.17
N HIS A 78 -12.17 -0.90 -20.90
CA HIS A 78 -12.23 -0.96 -22.36
C HIS A 78 -12.39 0.44 -22.94
N ASN A 79 -11.68 0.75 -24.04
CA ASN A 79 -11.80 2.01 -24.78
C ASN A 79 -11.70 3.28 -23.93
N GLY A 80 -10.91 3.25 -22.85
CA GLY A 80 -10.71 4.42 -21.99
C GLY A 80 -11.74 4.58 -20.87
N THR A 81 -12.71 3.67 -20.74
CA THR A 81 -13.78 3.74 -19.74
C THR A 81 -13.90 2.43 -18.95
N PHE A 82 -14.48 2.54 -17.75
CA PHE A 82 -14.77 1.38 -16.89
C PHE A 82 -16.16 0.84 -17.16
N ILE A 83 -16.26 -0.47 -17.29
CA ILE A 83 -17.51 -1.21 -17.52
C ILE A 83 -17.69 -2.19 -16.36
N ILE A 84 -18.92 -2.34 -15.86
CA ILE A 84 -19.21 -3.33 -14.81
C ILE A 84 -19.02 -4.73 -15.37
N ASN A 85 -18.15 -5.51 -14.75
CA ASN A 85 -17.99 -6.93 -15.06
C ASN A 85 -19.15 -7.70 -14.42
N GLN A 86 -19.98 -8.36 -15.25
CA GLN A 86 -21.19 -9.05 -14.78
C GLN A 86 -20.89 -10.31 -13.95
N ASN A 87 -19.73 -10.93 -14.14
CA ASN A 87 -19.31 -12.11 -13.36
C ASN A 87 -18.75 -11.70 -11.99
N GLU A 88 -18.00 -10.61 -11.94
CA GLU A 88 -17.30 -10.17 -10.73
C GLU A 88 -18.16 -9.26 -9.82
N SER A 89 -19.00 -8.41 -10.40
CA SER A 89 -19.80 -7.43 -9.65
C SER A 89 -20.79 -8.03 -8.63
N PRO A 90 -21.40 -9.22 -8.82
CA PRO A 90 -22.23 -9.85 -7.79
C PRO A 90 -21.45 -10.12 -6.51
N THR A 91 -20.17 -10.53 -6.64
CA THR A 91 -19.28 -10.76 -5.49
C THR A 91 -19.05 -9.47 -4.71
N VAL A 92 -18.84 -8.35 -5.39
CA VAL A 92 -18.70 -7.03 -4.75
C VAL A 92 -19.96 -6.66 -3.97
N LYS A 93 -21.14 -6.81 -4.59
CA LYS A 93 -22.44 -6.54 -3.92
C LYS A 93 -22.62 -7.42 -2.68
N ALA A 94 -22.29 -8.70 -2.79
CA ALA A 94 -22.36 -9.65 -1.68
C ALA A 94 -21.42 -9.25 -0.53
N VAL A 95 -20.19 -8.83 -0.83
CA VAL A 95 -19.23 -8.34 0.17
C VAL A 95 -19.81 -7.17 0.98
N PHE A 96 -20.36 -6.15 0.31
CA PHE A 96 -20.97 -5.01 1.00
C PHE A 96 -22.18 -5.43 1.84
N ASN A 97 -23.05 -6.28 1.30
CA ASN A 97 -24.22 -6.80 2.02
C ASN A 97 -23.82 -7.57 3.30
N TYR A 98 -22.90 -8.52 3.19
CA TYR A 98 -22.42 -9.29 4.34
C TYR A 98 -21.73 -8.41 5.38
N TYR A 99 -21.00 -7.38 4.94
CA TYR A 99 -20.33 -6.48 5.86
C TYR A 99 -21.31 -5.61 6.64
N ILE A 100 -22.35 -5.08 5.98
CA ILE A 100 -23.41 -4.29 6.63
C ILE A 100 -24.21 -5.14 7.63
N LYS A 101 -24.40 -6.43 7.34
CA LYS A 101 -24.95 -7.42 8.28
C LYS A 101 -24.06 -7.70 9.51
N GLY A 102 -22.88 -7.07 9.60
CA GLY A 102 -22.01 -7.12 10.76
C GLY A 102 -20.88 -8.13 10.68
N HIS A 103 -20.78 -8.93 9.61
CA HIS A 103 -19.71 -9.92 9.47
C HIS A 103 -18.31 -9.26 9.38
N GLY A 104 -17.30 -9.94 9.93
CA GLY A 104 -15.89 -9.53 9.80
C GLY A 104 -15.25 -10.04 8.50
N TYR A 105 -14.13 -9.44 8.08
CA TYR A 105 -13.48 -9.75 6.79
C TYR A 105 -13.19 -11.25 6.60
N LYS A 106 -12.70 -11.94 7.64
CA LYS A 106 -12.44 -13.39 7.59
C LYS A 106 -13.73 -14.20 7.39
N LYS A 107 -14.81 -13.82 8.06
CA LYS A 107 -16.09 -14.51 7.94
C LYS A 107 -16.69 -14.32 6.56
N ILE A 108 -16.56 -13.12 5.99
CA ILE A 108 -17.02 -12.82 4.62
C ILE A 108 -16.25 -13.67 3.61
N ALA A 109 -14.91 -13.72 3.70
CA ALA A 109 -14.09 -14.59 2.83
C ALA A 109 -14.58 -16.05 2.85
N GLN A 110 -14.85 -16.59 4.04
CA GLN A 110 -15.40 -17.96 4.20
C GLN A 110 -16.82 -18.13 3.67
N LEU A 111 -17.64 -17.07 3.67
CA LEU A 111 -19.00 -17.13 3.12
C LEU A 111 -18.95 -17.13 1.59
N LEU A 112 -18.04 -16.37 0.99
CA LEU A 112 -17.82 -16.38 -0.46
C LEU A 112 -17.30 -17.76 -0.92
N GLU A 113 -16.38 -18.37 -0.17
CA GLU A 113 -15.82 -19.69 -0.50
C GLU A 113 -16.83 -20.85 -0.41
N LYS A 114 -17.93 -20.67 0.32
CA LYS A 114 -18.98 -21.69 0.45
C LYS A 114 -20.02 -21.66 -0.66
N ASP A 115 -20.02 -20.61 -1.47
CA ASP A 115 -21.05 -20.35 -2.46
C ASP A 115 -20.38 -20.25 -3.83
N ASP A 116 -20.62 -21.26 -4.68
CA ASP A 116 -20.01 -21.39 -6.00
C ASP A 116 -20.44 -20.27 -6.97
N THR A 117 -21.41 -19.44 -6.60
CA THR A 117 -21.83 -18.27 -7.40
C THR A 117 -20.88 -17.08 -7.26
N PHE A 118 -20.05 -17.04 -6.21
CA PHE A 118 -19.14 -15.93 -5.95
C PHE A 118 -17.67 -16.29 -6.22
N ILE A 119 -16.89 -15.27 -6.53
CA ILE A 119 -15.45 -15.42 -6.74
C ILE A 119 -14.74 -15.33 -5.39
N ASN A 120 -13.92 -16.34 -5.10
CA ASN A 120 -13.20 -16.43 -3.84
C ASN A 120 -12.27 -15.23 -3.60
N ARG A 121 -12.32 -14.70 -2.37
CA ARG A 121 -11.53 -13.54 -1.95
C ARG A 121 -10.92 -13.74 -0.57
N GLN A 122 -9.63 -13.46 -0.47
CA GLN A 122 -8.91 -13.45 0.78
C GLN A 122 -9.36 -12.28 1.68
N PRO A 123 -9.21 -12.37 3.02
CA PRO A 123 -9.68 -11.33 3.93
C PRO A 123 -9.14 -9.92 3.64
N TYR A 124 -7.89 -9.82 3.15
CA TYR A 124 -7.31 -8.52 2.76
C TYR A 124 -7.95 -7.97 1.47
N GLN A 125 -8.35 -8.83 0.53
CA GLN A 125 -9.06 -8.42 -0.68
C GLN A 125 -10.47 -7.93 -0.34
N VAL A 126 -11.18 -8.63 0.56
CA VAL A 126 -12.48 -8.19 1.09
C VAL A 126 -12.36 -6.80 1.73
N ARG A 127 -11.32 -6.58 2.55
CA ARG A 127 -11.02 -5.26 3.12
C ARG A 127 -10.81 -4.20 2.04
N ASN A 128 -10.02 -4.51 1.01
CA ASN A 128 -9.75 -3.58 -0.08
C ASN A 128 -11.04 -3.23 -0.85
N ILE A 129 -11.93 -4.20 -1.06
CA ILE A 129 -13.23 -3.97 -1.70
C ILE A 129 -14.05 -2.97 -0.87
N ILE A 130 -14.18 -3.22 0.45
CA ILE A 130 -14.96 -2.36 1.34
C ILE A 130 -14.37 -0.95 1.43
N MET A 131 -13.05 -0.79 1.36
CA MET A 131 -12.41 0.52 1.48
C MET A 131 -12.48 1.34 0.20
N ASN A 132 -12.60 0.71 -0.97
CA ASN A 132 -12.49 1.40 -2.25
C ASN A 132 -13.76 2.22 -2.58
N PRO A 133 -13.68 3.56 -2.68
CA PRO A 133 -14.84 4.41 -3.00
C PRO A 133 -15.30 4.27 -4.46
N ASN A 134 -14.48 3.69 -5.35
CA ASN A 134 -14.82 3.54 -6.77
C ASN A 134 -16.13 2.75 -6.98
N TYR A 135 -16.46 1.83 -6.05
CA TYR A 135 -17.67 1.01 -6.13
C TYR A 135 -18.99 1.79 -6.02
N CYS A 136 -18.95 3.01 -5.47
CA CYS A 136 -20.08 3.94 -5.45
C CYS A 136 -19.89 5.13 -6.40
N GLY A 137 -19.04 4.98 -7.42
CA GLY A 137 -18.80 6.02 -8.44
C GLY A 137 -17.99 7.22 -7.97
N ARG A 138 -17.44 7.19 -6.75
CA ARG A 138 -16.56 8.23 -6.21
C ARG A 138 -15.10 7.83 -6.40
N VAL A 139 -14.32 8.62 -7.11
CA VAL A 139 -12.87 8.38 -7.23
C VAL A 139 -12.13 9.42 -6.42
N ILE A 140 -11.41 8.95 -5.41
CA ILE A 140 -10.55 9.79 -4.59
C ILE A 140 -9.13 9.27 -4.79
N ASN A 141 -8.29 10.09 -5.40
CA ASN A 141 -6.87 9.80 -5.59
C ASN A 141 -6.03 11.00 -5.13
N GLN A 142 -4.71 10.87 -5.24
CA GLN A 142 -3.78 11.96 -4.87
C GLN A 142 -3.91 13.23 -5.73
N TYR A 143 -4.65 13.17 -6.84
CA TYR A 143 -4.84 14.26 -7.79
C TYR A 143 -6.19 14.98 -7.64
N GLY A 144 -7.08 14.48 -6.78
CA GLY A 144 -8.37 15.10 -6.48
C GLY A 144 -9.51 14.10 -6.31
N GLN A 145 -10.72 14.65 -6.19
CA GLN A 145 -11.96 13.90 -6.20
C GLN A 145 -12.62 14.07 -7.58
N PHE A 146 -12.95 12.95 -8.21
CA PHE A 146 -13.66 12.89 -9.49
C PHE A 146 -14.91 12.06 -9.32
N ASP A 147 -16.03 12.61 -9.78
CA ASP A 147 -17.32 11.92 -9.73
C ASP A 147 -17.62 11.25 -11.07
N ASN A 148 -18.36 10.14 -11.04
CA ASN A 148 -18.87 9.41 -12.23
C ASN A 148 -17.83 8.77 -13.15
N MET A 149 -16.59 8.57 -12.69
CA MET A 149 -15.56 7.84 -13.45
C MET A 149 -15.83 6.33 -13.54
N PHE A 150 -16.53 5.77 -12.54
CA PHE A 150 -16.92 4.36 -12.51
C PHE A 150 -18.44 4.23 -12.49
N PRO A 151 -19.02 3.30 -13.26
CA PRO A 151 -20.42 2.93 -13.06
C PRO A 151 -20.59 2.33 -11.66
N SER A 152 -21.58 2.79 -10.91
CA SER A 152 -21.75 2.39 -9.51
C SER A 152 -22.24 0.94 -9.40
N ILE A 153 -21.48 0.08 -8.71
CA ILE A 153 -21.90 -1.30 -8.39
C ILE A 153 -22.79 -1.31 -7.14
N VAL A 154 -22.52 -0.41 -6.18
CA VAL A 154 -23.31 -0.19 -4.97
C VAL A 154 -23.72 1.27 -4.85
N SER A 155 -24.83 1.55 -4.16
CA SER A 155 -25.26 2.92 -3.91
C SER A 155 -24.32 3.65 -2.92
N ALA A 156 -24.25 4.97 -3.02
CA ALA A 156 -23.48 5.79 -2.08
C ALA A 156 -23.88 5.54 -0.62
N ASN A 157 -25.17 5.33 -0.34
CA ASN A 157 -25.68 5.04 1.00
C ASN A 157 -25.12 3.72 1.55
N VAL A 158 -25.12 2.65 0.76
CA VAL A 158 -24.54 1.34 1.15
C VAL A 158 -23.05 1.48 1.47
N TYR A 159 -22.30 2.21 0.65
CA TYR A 159 -20.89 2.45 0.88
C TYR A 159 -20.64 3.27 2.17
N GLU A 160 -21.38 4.36 2.37
CA GLU A 160 -21.27 5.21 3.55
C GLU A 160 -21.65 4.46 4.84
N GLN A 161 -22.69 3.64 4.80
CA GLN A 161 -23.07 2.77 5.90
C GLN A 161 -21.93 1.80 6.26
N ALA A 162 -21.30 1.17 5.26
CA ALA A 162 -20.14 0.31 5.47
C ALA A 162 -18.96 1.09 6.08
N GLN A 163 -18.66 2.30 5.62
CA GLN A 163 -17.60 3.13 6.22
C GLN A 163 -17.90 3.50 7.67
N ARG A 164 -19.15 3.85 7.98
CA ARG A 164 -19.59 4.16 9.35
C ARG A 164 -19.38 2.96 10.28
N LEU A 165 -19.82 1.77 9.87
CA LEU A 165 -19.61 0.54 10.63
C LEU A 165 -18.12 0.23 10.81
N ARG A 166 -17.29 0.47 9.78
CA ARG A 166 -15.85 0.29 9.87
C ARG A 166 -15.20 1.22 10.89
N LEU A 167 -15.60 2.49 10.92
CA LEU A 167 -15.13 3.46 11.91
C LEU A 167 -15.55 3.08 13.33
N GLN A 168 -16.79 2.62 13.52
CA GLN A 168 -17.27 2.12 14.82
C GLN A 168 -16.53 0.86 15.27
N LYS A 169 -16.18 -0.04 14.33
CA LYS A 169 -15.39 -1.25 14.61
C LYS A 169 -13.91 -0.97 14.91
N GLN A 170 -13.42 0.25 14.71
CA GLN A 170 -12.11 0.63 15.26
C GLN A 170 -12.23 0.67 16.78
N THR A 171 -12.00 -0.47 17.39
CA THR A 171 -11.98 -0.64 18.84
C THR A 171 -10.90 0.26 19.41
N LYS A 172 -11.23 1.04 20.45
CA LYS A 172 -10.23 1.59 21.36
C LYS A 172 -9.35 0.41 21.77
N ARG A 173 -8.08 0.42 21.38
CA ARG A 173 -7.12 -0.58 21.84
C ARG A 173 -7.15 -0.51 23.36
N THR A 174 -7.77 -1.49 24.01
CA THR A 174 -7.60 -1.62 25.45
C THR A 174 -6.10 -1.86 25.67
N PRO A 175 -5.45 -1.05 26.52
CA PRO A 175 -4.09 -1.34 26.93
C PRO A 175 -4.07 -2.80 27.36
N SER A 176 -3.10 -3.56 26.87
CA SER A 176 -2.94 -4.92 27.35
C SER A 176 -2.72 -4.86 28.86
N ASP A 177 -3.47 -5.63 29.65
CA ASP A 177 -3.21 -5.82 31.10
C ASP A 177 -1.75 -6.19 31.39
N ASN A 178 -1.07 -6.69 30.36
CA ASN A 178 0.33 -7.05 30.38
C ASN A 178 1.23 -5.80 30.30
N GLN A 179 1.49 -5.22 31.47
CA GLN A 179 2.33 -4.01 31.64
C GLN A 179 3.77 -4.16 31.12
N LEU A 180 4.29 -5.40 31.02
CA LEU A 180 5.66 -5.71 30.60
C LEU A 180 5.76 -6.26 29.17
N LYS A 181 4.66 -6.30 28.42
CA LYS A 181 4.67 -6.62 26.98
C LYS A 181 5.64 -5.66 26.28
N GLN A 182 6.58 -6.16 25.49
CA GLN A 182 7.53 -5.26 24.79
C GLN A 182 8.86 -5.06 25.54
N LYS A 183 8.85 -5.20 26.87
CA LYS A 183 9.87 -4.59 27.74
C LYS A 183 10.94 -5.56 28.25
N ILE A 184 10.61 -6.84 28.38
CA ILE A 184 11.55 -7.83 28.92
C ILE A 184 12.30 -8.51 27.78
N LYS A 185 13.63 -8.53 27.87
CA LYS A 185 14.54 -9.19 26.93
C LYS A 185 15.09 -10.48 27.54
N CYS A 186 15.22 -11.52 26.72
CA CYS A 186 15.92 -12.73 27.10
C CYS A 186 17.42 -12.44 27.26
N PRO A 187 18.06 -12.80 28.39
CA PRO A 187 19.49 -12.55 28.59
C PRO A 187 20.39 -13.39 27.67
N TYR A 188 19.87 -14.49 27.11
CA TYR A 188 20.66 -15.41 26.28
C TYR A 188 20.60 -15.08 24.78
N CYS A 189 19.40 -14.84 24.23
CA CYS A 189 19.21 -14.64 22.78
C CYS A 189 18.75 -13.22 22.42
N ASN A 190 18.61 -12.33 23.40
CA ASN A 190 18.14 -10.95 23.26
C ASN A 190 16.74 -10.78 22.62
N ALA A 191 15.99 -11.87 22.43
CA ALA A 191 14.62 -11.83 21.96
C ALA A 191 13.70 -11.22 23.04
N THR A 192 12.64 -10.52 22.62
CA THR A 192 11.62 -10.06 23.56
C THR A 192 10.86 -11.27 24.12
N LEU A 193 10.73 -11.38 25.44
CA LEU A 193 9.93 -12.43 26.06
C LEU A 193 8.45 -12.30 25.70
N THR A 194 7.79 -13.43 25.45
CA THR A 194 6.37 -13.51 25.12
C THR A 194 5.58 -13.92 26.36
N ASN A 195 4.37 -13.37 26.53
CA ASN A 195 3.53 -13.77 27.64
C ASN A 195 2.80 -15.08 27.36
N MET A 196 2.84 -16.00 28.32
CA MET A 196 2.12 -17.26 28.30
C MET A 196 1.17 -17.29 29.49
N THR A 197 -0.12 -17.52 29.24
CA THR A 197 -1.14 -17.61 30.29
C THR A 197 -1.55 -19.07 30.47
N VAL A 198 -1.37 -19.62 31.67
CA VAL A 198 -1.80 -20.97 32.05
C VAL A 198 -3.03 -20.85 32.95
N ARG A 199 -4.15 -21.43 32.52
CA ARG A 199 -5.41 -21.43 33.28
C ARG A 199 -5.55 -22.75 34.05
N LYS A 200 -5.73 -22.68 35.37
CA LYS A 200 -6.05 -23.81 36.26
C LYS A 200 -7.47 -23.63 36.81
N LYS A 201 -8.05 -24.69 37.42
CA LYS A 201 -9.44 -24.68 37.92
C LYS A 201 -9.77 -23.45 38.81
N ASN A 202 -8.84 -23.02 39.66
CA ASN A 202 -9.08 -21.95 40.65
C ASN A 202 -8.20 -20.70 40.46
N HIS A 203 -7.25 -20.69 39.52
CA HIS A 203 -6.33 -19.55 39.36
C HIS A 203 -5.73 -19.46 37.96
N ILE A 204 -5.24 -18.28 37.60
CA ILE A 204 -4.60 -17.98 36.32
C ILE A 204 -3.15 -17.55 36.58
N LEU A 205 -2.19 -18.26 35.97
CA LEU A 205 -0.76 -17.93 36.04
C LEU A 205 -0.35 -17.25 34.73
N ARG A 206 0.42 -16.17 34.81
CA ARG A 206 0.98 -15.45 33.66
C ARG A 206 2.50 -15.51 33.74
N TYR A 207 3.13 -16.12 32.75
CA TYR A 207 4.59 -16.27 32.62
C TYR A 207 5.11 -15.40 31.47
N TYR A 208 6.41 -15.07 31.51
CA TYR A 208 7.14 -14.56 30.37
C TYR A 208 8.17 -15.60 29.94
N VAL A 209 8.04 -16.09 28.72
CA VAL A 209 8.85 -17.17 28.16
C VAL A 209 9.59 -16.69 26.94
N CYS A 210 10.81 -17.19 26.78
CA CYS A 210 11.61 -16.92 25.59
C CYS A 210 10.93 -17.60 24.39
N PRO A 211 10.75 -16.91 23.25
CA PRO A 211 10.16 -17.53 22.05
C PRO A 211 11.11 -18.54 21.38
N GLN A 212 12.37 -18.60 21.79
CA GLN A 212 13.41 -19.51 21.27
C GLN A 212 13.69 -20.67 22.23
N ASN A 213 12.78 -20.90 23.20
CA ASN A 213 12.93 -21.94 24.21
C ASN A 213 12.56 -23.33 23.71
#